data_AF-X0WXV7-F1
#
_entry.id   AF-X0WXV7-F1
#
_cell.length_a   1.000
_cell.length_b   1.000
_cell.length_c   1.000
_cell.angle_alpha   90.00
_cell.angle_beta   90.00
_cell.angle_gamma   90.00
#
_symmetry.space_group_name_H-M   'P 1'
#
loop_
_entity.id
_entity.type
_entity.pdbx_description
1 polymer ?
#
loop_
_entity_poly.entity_id
_entity_poly.type
_entity_poly.pdbx_seq_one_letter_code
_entity_poly.pdbx_strand_id
1 'polypeptide(L)'
;MSKRIKIFVGGFGSGKTEIAINYSIYYKKNHNQVAIVDLDIVNPYFRTREAKDTLNLKGIKVISPEGEMAYADLPLISPEIKGLIQNSDYHLILDVGGDDVGTVVLGNFKSFIKELDYEMLLVVNSYRPFTQSV
;
A
#
# COMPACT_ATOMS: atom_id res chain seq x y z
N MET A 1 8.44 -16.47 -10.22
CA MET A 1 8.30 -16.59 -8.75
C MET A 1 7.56 -15.36 -8.26
N SER A 2 6.41 -15.51 -7.61
CA SER A 2 5.63 -14.35 -7.14
C SER A 2 6.25 -13.77 -5.87
N LYS A 3 6.74 -12.52 -5.92
CA LYS A 3 7.27 -11.80 -4.76
C LYS A 3 6.17 -11.59 -3.72
N ARG A 4 6.49 -11.77 -2.44
CA ARG A 4 5.50 -11.70 -1.33
C ARG A 4 5.03 -10.28 -1.06
N ILE A 5 5.94 -9.30 -1.19
CA ILE A 5 5.67 -7.89 -0.97
C ILE A 5 5.48 -7.21 -2.33
N LYS A 6 4.34 -6.57 -2.53
CA LYS A 6 4.00 -5.77 -3.70
C LYS A 6 3.86 -4.31 -3.27
N ILE A 7 4.62 -3.43 -3.89
CA ILE A 7 4.64 -2.00 -3.56
C ILE A 7 4.10 -1.24 -4.76
N PHE A 8 2.90 -0.68 -4.62
CA PHE A 8 2.30 0.17 -5.64
C PHE A 8 2.72 1.61 -5.39
N VAL A 9 3.39 2.20 -6.38
CA VAL A 9 3.83 3.60 -6.39
C VAL A 9 3.24 4.29 -7.63
N GLY A 10 3.11 5.61 -7.61
CA GLY A 10 2.66 6.35 -8.79
C GLY A 10 2.11 7.72 -8.44
N GLY A 11 2.10 8.64 -9.39
CA GLY A 11 1.66 10.03 -9.17
C GLY A 11 0.22 10.13 -8.66
N PHE A 12 -0.12 11.26 -8.05
CA PHE A 12 -1.48 11.53 -7.56
C PHE A 12 -2.52 11.32 -8.68
N GLY A 13 -3.60 10.61 -8.34
CA GLY A 13 -4.69 10.33 -9.27
C GLY A 13 -4.36 9.34 -10.40
N SER A 14 -3.25 8.61 -10.33
CA SER A 14 -2.91 7.54 -11.28
C SER A 14 -3.78 6.28 -11.14
N GLY A 15 -4.54 6.14 -10.06
CA GLY A 15 -5.34 4.94 -9.78
C GLY A 15 -4.64 3.90 -8.90
N LYS A 16 -3.47 4.23 -8.34
CA LYS A 16 -2.67 3.40 -7.42
C LYS A 16 -3.48 2.72 -6.32
N THR A 17 -4.27 3.47 -5.56
CA THR A 17 -5.08 2.93 -4.45
C THR A 17 -6.14 1.94 -4.93
N GLU A 18 -6.86 2.25 -6.02
CA GLU A 18 -7.85 1.35 -6.60
C GLU A 18 -7.21 0.04 -7.10
N ILE A 19 -6.05 0.15 -7.74
CA ILE A 19 -5.29 -1.02 -8.19
C ILE A 19 -4.81 -1.85 -6.99
N ALA A 20 -4.28 -1.22 -5.94
CA ALA A 20 -3.81 -1.92 -4.74
C ALA A 20 -4.94 -2.68 -4.03
N ILE A 21 -6.12 -2.06 -3.90
CA ILE A 21 -7.33 -2.68 -3.33
C ILE A 21 -7.76 -3.89 -4.18
N ASN A 22 -7.98 -3.70 -5.49
CA ASN A 22 -8.42 -4.77 -6.37
C ASN A 22 -7.38 -5.90 -6.46
N TYR A 23 -6.09 -5.55 -6.46
CA TYR A 23 -5.01 -6.52 -6.42
C TYR A 23 -5.08 -7.34 -5.14
N SER A 24 -5.28 -6.72 -3.96
CA SER A 24 -5.40 -7.46 -2.70
C SER A 24 -6.56 -8.48 -2.72
N ILE A 25 -7.69 -8.11 -3.33
CA ILE A 25 -8.86 -8.99 -3.52
C ILE A 25 -8.54 -10.14 -4.47
N TYR A 26 -7.89 -9.85 -5.61
CA TYR A 26 -7.44 -10.87 -6.55
C TYR A 26 -6.45 -11.84 -5.88
N TYR A 27 -5.48 -11.30 -5.14
CA TYR A 27 -4.43 -12.07 -4.49
C TYR A 27 -4.98 -12.97 -3.40
N LYS A 28 -5.97 -12.49 -2.63
CA LYS A 28 -6.68 -13.27 -1.62
C LYS A 28 -7.33 -14.55 -2.16
N LYS A 29 -7.67 -14.63 -3.45
CA LYS A 29 -8.22 -15.85 -4.07
C LYS A 29 -7.24 -17.03 -4.06
N ASN A 30 -5.94 -16.76 -4.06
CA ASN A 30 -4.90 -17.79 -4.12
C ASN A 30 -4.03 -17.85 -2.85
N HIS A 31 -4.27 -16.97 -1.88
CA HIS A 31 -3.43 -16.79 -0.70
C HIS A 31 -4.26 -16.62 0.57
N ASN A 32 -3.94 -17.40 1.60
CA ASN A 32 -4.71 -17.41 2.86
C ASN A 32 -4.49 -16.15 3.70
N GLN A 33 -3.28 -15.59 3.71
CA GLN A 33 -2.96 -14.41 4.49
C GLN A 33 -2.52 -13.27 3.57
N VAL A 34 -3.37 -12.25 3.48
CA VAL A 34 -3.13 -11.06 2.66
C VAL A 34 -3.38 -9.84 3.54
N ALA A 35 -2.46 -8.88 3.47
CA ALA A 35 -2.60 -7.60 4.12
C ALA A 35 -2.36 -6.46 3.11
N ILE A 36 -3.11 -5.38 3.26
CA ILE A 36 -2.91 -4.12 2.55
C ILE A 36 -2.60 -3.01 3.56
N VAL A 37 -1.57 -2.23 3.27
CA VAL A 37 -1.15 -1.07 4.07
C VAL A 37 -1.31 0.18 3.22
N ASP A 38 -2.09 1.12 3.73
CA ASP A 38 -2.23 2.46 3.17
C ASP A 38 -1.15 3.37 3.78
N LEU A 39 -0.17 3.77 2.96
CA LEU A 39 0.89 4.71 3.33
C LEU A 39 0.66 6.10 2.71
N ASP A 40 -0.48 6.33 2.05
CA ASP A 40 -0.84 7.63 1.49
C ASP A 40 -1.39 8.55 2.59
N ILE A 41 -0.47 9.33 3.17
CA ILE A 41 -0.80 10.26 4.24
C ILE A 41 -1.30 11.62 3.72
N VAL A 42 -1.20 11.90 2.42
CA VAL A 42 -1.51 13.23 1.87
C VAL A 42 -2.98 13.39 1.51
N ASN A 43 -3.64 12.35 1.00
CA ASN A 43 -4.99 12.53 0.48
C ASN A 43 -6.09 11.91 1.36
N PRO A 44 -7.03 12.69 1.92
CA PRO A 44 -8.08 12.17 2.79
C PRO A 44 -9.28 11.55 2.03
N TYR A 45 -9.36 11.73 0.70
CA TYR A 45 -10.58 11.47 -0.09
C TYR A 45 -10.67 10.12 -0.81
N PHE A 46 -9.55 9.40 -1.00
CA PHE A 46 -9.53 8.11 -1.70
C PHE A 46 -8.66 7.14 -0.91
N ARG A 47 -9.25 6.44 0.06
CA ARG A 47 -8.46 5.59 0.96
C ARG A 47 -8.98 4.17 0.99
N THR A 48 -8.04 3.24 1.15
CA THR A 48 -8.29 1.86 1.55
C THR A 48 -9.18 1.80 2.81
N ARG A 49 -9.21 2.87 3.61
CA ARG A 49 -10.15 3.10 4.72
C ARG A 49 -11.62 2.90 4.34
N GLU A 50 -12.08 3.44 3.21
CA GLU A 50 -13.48 3.28 2.78
C GLU A 50 -13.79 1.83 2.42
N ALA A 51 -12.78 1.13 1.90
CA ALA A 51 -12.85 -0.29 1.61
C ALA A 51 -12.54 -1.17 2.85
N LYS A 52 -12.17 -0.61 4.01
CA LYS A 52 -11.64 -1.35 5.17
C LYS A 52 -12.59 -2.45 5.60
N ASP A 53 -13.86 -2.13 5.81
CA ASP A 53 -14.86 -3.11 6.22
C ASP A 53 -15.09 -4.18 5.14
N THR A 54 -15.15 -3.76 3.88
CA THR A 54 -15.31 -4.68 2.74
C THR A 54 -14.12 -5.64 2.61
N LEU A 55 -12.90 -5.16 2.81
CA LEU A 55 -11.68 -5.94 2.74
C LEU A 55 -11.55 -6.88 3.94
N ASN A 56 -11.86 -6.40 5.15
CA ASN A 56 -11.90 -7.21 6.35
C ASN A 56 -12.92 -8.35 6.23
N LEU A 57 -14.12 -8.08 5.69
CA LEU A 57 -15.13 -9.12 5.41
C LEU A 57 -14.64 -10.17 4.41
N LYS A 58 -13.71 -9.81 3.52
CA LYS A 58 -13.03 -10.74 2.59
C LYS A 58 -11.80 -11.42 3.21
N GLY A 59 -11.55 -11.20 4.50
CA GLY A 59 -10.41 -11.77 5.22
C GLY A 59 -9.06 -11.16 4.81
N ILE A 60 -9.05 -9.93 4.31
CA ILE A 60 -7.84 -9.16 4.00
C ILE A 60 -7.59 -8.21 5.17
N LYS A 61 -6.40 -8.27 5.76
CA LYS A 61 -6.02 -7.40 6.87
C LYS A 61 -5.71 -6.00 6.33
N VAL A 62 -6.34 -4.96 6.88
CA VAL A 62 -6.13 -3.58 6.45
C VAL A 62 -5.43 -2.78 7.54
N ILE A 63 -4.30 -2.16 7.18
CA ILE A 63 -3.59 -1.18 8.01
C ILE A 63 -3.71 0.18 7.34
N SER A 64 -4.24 1.18 8.04
CA SER A 64 -4.39 2.52 7.52
C SER A 64 -4.36 3.54 8.67
N PRO A 65 -3.69 4.69 8.53
CA PRO A 65 -3.82 5.82 9.45
C PRO A 65 -5.28 6.30 9.53
N GLU A 66 -5.72 6.78 10.70
CA GLU A 66 -7.07 7.29 10.95
C GLU A 66 -7.10 8.84 11.07
N GLY A 67 -8.21 9.46 10.64
CA GLY A 67 -8.45 10.89 10.83
C GLY A 67 -7.48 11.88 10.16
N GLU A 68 -7.49 13.12 10.66
CA GLU A 68 -6.69 14.26 10.18
C GLU A 68 -5.23 14.22 10.68
N MET A 69 -4.90 13.34 11.63
CA MET A 69 -3.56 13.20 12.22
C MET A 69 -2.80 12.00 11.64
N ALA A 70 -2.96 11.71 10.34
CA ALA A 70 -2.37 10.53 9.70
C ALA A 70 -0.85 10.40 9.92
N TYR A 71 -0.14 11.53 10.04
CA TYR A 71 1.29 11.56 10.36
C TYR A 71 1.62 11.19 11.80
N ALA A 72 0.71 11.42 12.76
CA ALA A 72 0.86 10.96 14.14
C ALA A 72 0.49 9.48 14.27
N ASP A 73 -0.47 9.03 13.47
CA ASP A 73 -0.88 7.63 13.40
C ASP A 73 0.16 6.74 12.74
N LEU A 74 0.87 7.23 11.71
CA LEU A 74 1.94 6.47 11.06
C LEU A 74 3.02 5.97 12.04
N PRO A 75 3.58 6.79 12.96
CA PRO A 75 4.40 6.34 14.08
C PRO A 75 3.75 5.24 14.92
N LEU A 76 2.45 5.33 15.19
CA LEU A 76 1.71 4.36 16.01
C LEU A 76 1.53 3.02 15.29
N ILE A 77 1.27 3.01 13.98
CA ILE A 77 1.09 1.78 13.18
C ILE A 77 2.40 1.22 12.62
N SER A 78 3.51 1.98 12.70
CA SER A 78 4.83 1.55 12.20
C SER A 78 5.31 0.20 12.76
N PRO A 79 5.14 -0.14 14.05
CA PRO A 79 5.47 -1.46 14.58
C PRO A 79 4.64 -2.59 13.94
N GLU A 80 3.36 -2.34 13.67
CA GLU A 80 2.48 -3.32 13.04
C GLU A 80 2.88 -3.58 11.57
N ILE A 81 3.20 -2.50 10.83
CA ILE A 81 3.71 -2.59 9.47
C ILE A 81 5.04 -3.36 9.44
N LYS A 82 5.97 -3.07 10.37
CA LYS A 82 7.23 -3.81 10.51
C LYS A 82 6.99 -5.29 10.79
N GLY A 83 6.04 -5.62 11.66
CA GLY A 83 5.64 -7.00 11.94
C GLY A 83 5.15 -7.73 10.69
N LEU A 84 4.33 -7.08 9.85
CA LEU A 84 3.87 -7.64 8.58
C LEU A 84 4.98 -7.79 7.54
N ILE A 85 5.92 -6.84 7.50
CA ILE A 85 7.11 -6.93 6.65
C ILE A 85 7.96 -8.14 7.07
N GLN A 86 8.13 -8.40 8.37
CA GLN A 86 8.94 -9.53 8.86
C GLN A 86 8.22 -10.88 8.83
N ASN A 87 6.88 -10.90 8.87
CA ASN A 87 6.11 -12.13 8.83
C ASN A 87 6.01 -12.69 7.40
N SER A 88 6.69 -13.81 7.15
CA SER A 88 6.71 -14.49 5.85
C SER A 88 5.39 -15.13 5.44
N ASP A 89 4.46 -15.35 6.38
CA ASP A 89 3.17 -16.00 6.10
C ASP A 89 2.20 -15.04 5.39
N TYR A 90 2.38 -13.72 5.57
CA TYR A 90 1.54 -12.71 4.96
C TYR A 90 2.04 -12.27 3.59
N HIS A 91 1.15 -12.24 2.61
CA HIS A 91 1.37 -11.47 1.39
C HIS A 91 0.99 -10.02 1.60
N LEU A 92 1.92 -9.11 1.34
CA LEU A 92 1.82 -7.71 1.73
C LEU A 92 1.69 -6.82 0.50
N ILE A 93 0.64 -6.01 0.48
CA ILE A 93 0.41 -4.97 -0.50
C ILE A 93 0.65 -3.62 0.20
N LEU A 94 1.54 -2.80 -0.35
CA LEU A 94 1.79 -1.44 0.12
C LEU A 94 1.28 -0.45 -0.92
N ASP A 95 0.30 0.39 -0.57
CA ASP A 95 -0.14 1.53 -1.36
C ASP A 95 0.64 2.77 -0.89
N VAL A 96 1.57 3.25 -1.73
CA VAL A 96 2.48 4.34 -1.38
C VAL A 96 2.07 5.61 -2.13
N GLY A 97 1.93 6.70 -1.37
CA GLY A 97 1.69 8.04 -1.91
C GLY A 97 2.72 8.45 -2.97
N GLY A 98 2.27 9.15 -4.01
CA GLY A 98 3.07 9.50 -5.18
C GLY A 98 3.89 10.79 -5.07
N ASP A 99 3.80 11.48 -3.94
CA ASP A 99 4.49 12.74 -3.68
C ASP A 99 5.76 12.53 -2.85
N ASP A 100 6.52 13.60 -2.65
CA ASP A 100 7.73 13.61 -1.83
C ASP A 100 7.46 13.05 -0.43
N VAL A 101 6.25 13.29 0.08
CA VAL A 101 5.79 12.84 1.38
C VAL A 101 5.61 11.31 1.43
N GLY A 102 4.91 10.71 0.45
CA GLY A 102 4.79 9.25 0.35
C GLY A 102 6.14 8.54 0.18
N THR A 103 7.08 9.18 -0.51
CA THR A 103 8.46 8.70 -0.66
C THR A 103 9.21 8.67 0.68
N VAL A 104 9.05 9.71 1.50
CA VAL A 104 9.62 9.77 2.86
C VAL A 104 9.06 8.66 3.74
N VAL A 105 7.75 8.39 3.66
CA VAL A 105 7.10 7.32 4.42
C VAL A 105 7.67 5.95 4.06
N LEU A 106 7.79 5.63 2.76
CA LEU A 106 8.41 4.38 2.32
C LEU A 106 9.88 4.27 2.78
N GLY A 107 10.60 5.39 2.81
CA GLY A 107 11.97 5.50 3.31
C GLY A 107 12.16 4.95 4.73
N ASN A 108 11.17 5.14 5.62
CA ASN A 108 11.20 4.61 6.99
C ASN A 108 11.24 3.07 7.07
N PHE A 109 10.78 2.40 6.02
CA PHE A 109 10.74 0.94 5.95
C PHE A 109 11.86 0.34 5.09
N LYS A 110 12.72 1.17 4.50
CA LYS A 110 13.77 0.76 3.56
C LYS A 110 14.67 -0.34 4.11
N SER A 111 15.15 -0.23 5.35
CA SER A 111 16.03 -1.25 5.96
C SER A 111 15.35 -2.60 6.12
N PHE A 112 14.03 -2.62 6.33
CA PHE A 112 13.24 -3.84 6.52
C PHE A 112 12.82 -4.47 5.20
N ILE A 113 12.64 -3.68 4.14
CA ILE A 113 12.18 -4.14 2.83
C ILE A 113 13.36 -4.50 1.91
N LYS A 114 14.48 -3.78 1.98
CA LYS A 114 15.61 -3.93 1.06
C LYS A 114 16.24 -5.32 1.10
N GLU A 115 16.23 -5.96 2.26
CA GLU A 115 16.76 -7.31 2.45
C GLU A 115 15.75 -8.41 2.07
N LEU A 116 14.52 -8.03 1.75
CA LEU A 116 13.45 -8.93 1.36
C LEU A 116 13.19 -8.89 -0.15
N ASP A 117 12.59 -9.97 -0.63
CA ASP A 117 12.25 -10.12 -2.03
C ASP A 117 10.90 -9.42 -2.32
N TYR A 118 10.97 -8.16 -2.77
CA TYR A 118 9.80 -7.33 -3.10
C TYR A 118 9.69 -7.06 -4.61
N GLU A 119 8.50 -6.68 -5.04
CA GLU A 119 8.24 -6.11 -6.37
C GLU A 119 7.65 -4.72 -6.21
N MET A 120 8.25 -3.74 -6.89
CA MET A 120 7.71 -2.38 -6.96
C MET A 120 7.07 -2.16 -8.32
N LEU A 121 5.82 -1.72 -8.31
CA LEU A 121 4.96 -1.55 -9.47
C LEU A 121 4.60 -0.07 -9.59
N LEU A 122 5.09 0.57 -10.65
CA LEU A 122 4.72 1.93 -11.00
C LEU A 122 3.36 1.93 -11.72
N VAL A 123 2.38 2.60 -11.11
CA VAL A 123 1.07 2.81 -11.67
C VAL A 123 1.07 4.09 -12.50
N VAL A 124 0.77 3.94 -13.78
CA VAL A 124 0.73 5.02 -14.77
C VAL A 124 -0.66 5.14 -15.34
N ASN A 125 -1.17 6.37 -15.42
CA ASN A 125 -2.42 6.68 -16.10
C ASN A 125 -2.12 7.55 -17.33
N SER A 126 -2.17 6.95 -18.52
CA SER A 126 -1.89 7.64 -19.78
C SER A 126 -2.91 8.73 -20.15
N TYR A 127 -4.05 8.80 -19.45
CA TYR A 127 -5.03 9.87 -19.63
C TYR A 127 -4.70 11.15 -18.83
N ARG A 128 -3.58 11.20 -18.08
CA ARG A 128 -3.14 12.42 -17.36
C ARG A 128 -2.08 13.21 -18.13
N PRO A 129 -2.10 14.57 -18.07
CA PRO A 129 -1.21 15.44 -18.85
C PRO A 129 0.28 15.13 -18.75
N PHE A 130 0.75 14.68 -17.59
CA PHE A 130 2.17 14.46 -17.32
C PHE A 130 2.64 13.01 -17.60
N THR A 131 1.73 12.13 -18.01
CA THR A 131 2.02 10.70 -18.24
C THR A 131 1.43 10.18 -19.56
N GLN A 132 1.13 11.06 -20.52
CA GLN A 132 0.48 10.68 -21.79
C GLN A 132 1.38 9.86 -22.73
N SER A 133 2.70 10.01 -22.62
CA SER A 133 3.68 9.43 -23.54
C SER A 133 4.55 8.34 -22.90
N VAL A 134 4.08 7.77 -21.79
CA VAL A 134 4.77 6.70 -21.05
C VAL A 134 4.32 5.36 -21.59
#